data_AF-A0A833LP85-F1
#
_entry.id   AF-A0A833LP85-F1
#
_cell.length_a   1.000
_cell.length_b   1.000
_cell.length_c   1.000
_cell.angle_alpha   90.00
_cell.angle_beta   90.00
_cell.angle_gamma   90.00
#
_symmetry.space_group_name_H-M   'P 1'
#
loop_
_entity.id
_entity.type
_entity.pdbx_description
1 polymer ?
#
loop_
_entity_poly.entity_id
_entity_poly.type
_entity_poly.pdbx_seq_one_letter_code
_entity_poly.pdbx_strand_id
1 'polypeptide(L)' 'MWAGEAEAALEQFLHVRKADRNWHDGQTRKRLIAAFTVLDDAELVGSYRRRMSSLLY' A
#
# COMPACT_ATOMS: atom_id res chain seq x y z
N MET A 1 -17.49 -0.35 9.57
CA MET A 1 -16.87 -1.60 10.05
C MET A 1 -15.80 -2.12 9.05
N TRP A 2 -15.11 -1.24 8.30
CA TRP A 2 -14.23 -1.61 7.17
C TRP A 2 -12.72 -1.35 7.40
N ALA A 3 -12.33 -0.83 8.56
CA ALA A 3 -10.94 -0.45 8.82
C ALA A 3 -9.96 -1.63 8.67
N GLY A 4 -10.35 -2.83 9.13
CA GLY A 4 -9.51 -4.03 9.02
C GLY A 4 -9.35 -4.57 7.60
N GLU A 5 -10.34 -4.37 6.72
CA GLU A 5 -10.25 -4.82 5.32
C GLU A 5 -9.29 -3.93 4.52
N ALA A 6 -9.32 -2.61 4.78
CA ALA A 6 -8.39 -1.66 4.20
C ALA A 6 -6.95 -1.95 4.62
N GLU A 7 -6.72 -2.18 5.92
CA GLU A 7 -5.39 -2.53 6.44
C GLU A 7 -4.86 -3.83 5.83
N ALA A 8 -5.70 -4.87 5.78
CA ALA A 8 -5.32 -6.15 5.18
C ALA A 8 -4.97 -6.03 3.69
N ALA A 9 -5.75 -5.26 2.92
CA ALA A 9 -5.48 -5.03 1.50
C ALA A 9 -4.16 -4.25 1.28
N LEU A 10 -3.91 -3.21 2.07
CA LEU A 10 -2.66 -2.45 2.01
C LEU A 10 -1.45 -3.31 2.36
N GLU A 11 -1.57 -4.18 3.36
CA GLU A 11 -0.51 -5.12 3.75
C GLU A 11 -0.21 -6.12 2.63
N GLN A 12 -1.25 -6.65 1.97
CA GLN A 12 -1.09 -7.56 0.84
C GLN A 12 -0.36 -6.89 -0.34
N PHE A 13 -0.69 -5.63 -0.66
CA PHE A 13 0.02 -4.90 -1.70
C PHE A 13 1.49 -4.61 -1.32
N LEU A 14 1.77 -4.27 -0.06
CA LEU A 14 3.15 -4.12 0.39
C LEU A 14 3.93 -5.45 0.29
N HIS A 15 3.30 -6.57 0.63
CA HIS A 15 3.91 -7.90 0.52
C HIS A 15 4.27 -8.24 -0.93
N VAL A 16 3.32 -8.08 -1.86
CA VAL A 16 3.56 -8.29 -3.30
C VAL A 16 4.68 -7.39 -3.81
N ARG A 17 4.69 -6.11 -3.41
CA ARG A 17 5.73 -5.15 -3.83
C ARG A 17 7.12 -5.50 -3.29
N LYS A 18 7.19 -6.03 -2.06
CA LYS A 18 8.44 -6.47 -1.44
C LYS A 18 9.00 -7.72 -2.14
N ALA A 19 8.12 -8.64 -2.54
CA ALA A 19 8.51 -9.84 -3.28
C ALA A 19 8.97 -9.53 -4.71
N ASP A 20 8.22 -8.67 -5.43
CA ASP A 20 8.57 -8.26 -6.78
C ASP A 20 8.13 -6.79 -7.03
N ARG A 21 9.12 -5.92 -7.18
CA ARG A 21 8.92 -4.48 -7.40
C ARG A 21 8.32 -4.17 -8.77
N ASN A 22 8.54 -5.05 -9.75
CA ASN A 22 8.06 -4.89 -11.12
C ASN A 22 6.83 -5.75 -11.44
N TRP A 23 6.26 -6.42 -10.44
CA TRP A 23 5.08 -7.25 -10.60
C TRP A 23 3.97 -6.50 -11.36
N HIS A 24 3.46 -7.13 -12.42
CA HIS A 24 2.47 -6.55 -13.33
C HIS A 24 2.82 -5.14 -13.81
N ASP A 25 4.05 -4.91 -14.29
CA ASP A 25 4.51 -3.59 -14.77
C ASP A 25 4.40 -2.51 -13.67
N GLY A 26 4.83 -2.88 -12.46
CA GLY A 26 4.79 -2.01 -11.29
C GLY A 26 3.38 -1.60 -10.85
N GLN A 27 2.34 -2.34 -11.24
CA GLN A 27 0.94 -2.03 -10.89
C GLN A 27 0.70 -1.93 -9.39
N THR A 28 1.47 -2.65 -8.56
CA THR A 28 1.36 -2.58 -7.10
C THR A 28 1.57 -1.18 -6.57
N ARG A 29 2.49 -0.40 -7.15
CA ARG A 29 2.69 1.02 -6.77
C ARG A 29 1.46 1.86 -7.10
N LYS A 30 0.92 1.68 -8.31
CA LYS A 30 -0.23 2.44 -8.82
C LYS A 30 -1.46 2.17 -7.95
N ARG A 31 -1.69 0.90 -7.58
CA ARG A 31 -2.77 0.49 -6.68
C ARG A 31 -2.64 1.04 -5.27
N LEU A 32 -1.44 1.03 -4.66
CA LEU A 32 -1.20 1.64 -3.35
C LEU A 32 -1.50 3.14 -3.36
N ILE A 33 -1.05 3.86 -4.40
CA ILE A 33 -1.32 5.30 -4.53
C ILE A 33 -2.83 5.56 -4.64
N ALA A 34 -3.54 4.78 -5.46
CA ALA A 34 -4.99 4.90 -5.60
C ALA A 34 -5.75 4.58 -4.30
N ALA A 35 -5.32 3.55 -3.55
CA ALA A 35 -5.89 3.23 -2.25
C ALA A 35 -5.72 4.39 -1.27
N PHE A 36 -4.53 5.02 -1.25
CA PHE A 36 -4.26 6.19 -0.40
C PHE A 36 -5.05 7.44 -0.76
N THR A 37 -5.65 7.52 -1.95
CA THR A 37 -6.55 8.63 -2.32
C THR A 37 -8.01 8.38 -1.96
N VAL A 38 -8.39 7.12 -1.71
CA VAL A 38 -9.77 6.72 -1.41
C VAL A 38 -10.00 6.52 0.08
N LEU A 39 -8.94 6.20 0.84
CA LEU A 39 -9.04 6.01 2.29
C LEU A 39 -9.06 7.35 3.04
N ASP A 40 -10.09 7.55 3.87
CA ASP A 40 -10.24 8.74 4.72
C ASP A 40 -9.37 8.70 6.00
N ASP A 41 -8.76 7.56 6.31
CA ASP A 41 -7.91 7.37 7.49
C ASP A 41 -6.48 7.87 7.23
N ALA A 42 -6.23 9.12 7.62
CA ALA A 42 -4.94 9.78 7.43
C ALA A 42 -3.80 9.12 8.23
N GLU A 43 -4.08 8.54 9.41
CA GLU A 43 -3.06 7.86 10.21
C GLU A 43 -2.63 6.55 9.54
N LEU A 44 -3.60 5.76 9.09
CA LEU A 44 -3.36 4.52 8.34
C LEU A 44 -2.57 4.81 7.05
N VAL A 45 -3.04 5.78 6.25
CA VAL A 45 -2.38 6.19 5.00
C VAL A 45 -0.95 6.67 5.27
N GLY A 46 -0.73 7.48 6.30
CA GLY A 46 0.58 7.98 6.69
C GLY A 46 1.56 6.86 7.08
N SER A 47 1.08 5.89 7.86
CA SER A 47 1.86 4.71 8.26
C SER A 47 2.32 3.88 7.05
N TYR A 48 1.38 3.56 6.15
CA TYR A 48 1.67 2.73 4.97
C TYR A 48 2.54 3.44 3.92
N ARG A 49 2.41 4.77 3.76
CA ARG A 49 3.31 5.56 2.89
C ARG A 49 4.75 5.49 3.38
N ARG A 50 4.99 5.60 4.69
CA ARG A 50 6.35 5.47 5.26
C ARG A 50 6.93 4.09 5.00
N ARG A 51 6.17 3.03 5.28
CA ARG A 51 6.57 1.63 4.99
C ARG A 51 6.91 1.42 3.51
N MET A 52 6.08 1.95 2.60
CA MET A 52 6.32 1.85 1.15
C MET A 52 7.62 2.55 0.74
N SER A 53 7.90 3.73 1.29
CA SER A 53 9.15 4.46 1.01
C SER A 53 10.37 3.75 1.57
N SER A 54 10.27 3.12 2.75
CA SER A 54 11.37 2.34 3.33
C SER A 54 11.75 1.11 2.51
N LEU A 55 10.88 0.59 1.64
CA LEU A 55 11.23 -0.50 0.70
C LEU A 55 12.11 -0.04 -0.49
N LEU A 56 12.37 1.26 -0.62
CA LEU A 56 13.20 1.83 -1.67
C LEU A 56 14.65 2.06 -1.25
N TYR A 57 14.94 1.99 0.05
CA TYR A 57 16.24 2.24 0.67
C TYR A 57 16.74 0.97 1.36
#